data_AF-A0A9D7GW82-F1
#
_entry.id   AF-A0A9D7GW82-F1
#
_cell.length_a   1.000
_cell.length_b   1.000
_cell.length_c   1.000
_cell.angle_alpha   90.00
_cell.angle_beta   90.00
_cell.angle_gamma   90.00
#
_symmetry.space_group_name_H-M   'P 1'
#
loop_
_entity.id
_entity.type
_entity.pdbx_description
1 polymer ?
#
loop_
_entity_poly.entity_id
_entity_poly.type
_entity_poly.pdbx_seq_one_letter_code
_entity_poly.pdbx_strand_id
1 'polypeptide(L)' 'MIVSKDDDFQRFSVWRGFPPKVIWIQLGNCTTDDVARLLRDAQSLIAAFVAHPDAAFLPLRTRDA' A
#
# COMPACT_ATOMS: atom_id res chain seq x y z
N MET A 1 4.73 -2.10 9.60
CA MET A 1 4.00 -1.88 8.33
C MET A 1 4.61 -2.79 7.28
N ILE A 2 3.80 -3.38 6.41
CA ILE A 2 4.22 -4.23 5.30
C ILE A 2 3.86 -3.50 4.01
N VAL A 3 4.77 -3.48 3.04
CA VAL A 3 4.53 -2.94 1.69
C VAL A 3 4.79 -4.07 0.71
N SER A 4 3.78 -4.46 -0.08
CA SER A 4 3.90 -5.56 -1.04
C SER A 4 3.14 -5.29 -2.33
N LYS A 5 3.55 -5.92 -3.42
CA LYS A 5 2.81 -6.00 -4.70
C LYS A 5 1.94 -7.25 -4.77
N ASP A 6 2.20 -8.24 -3.90
CA ASP A 6 1.46 -9.49 -3.85
C ASP A 6 0.07 -9.28 -3.22
N ASP A 7 -0.95 -9.79 -3.89
CA ASP A 7 -2.36 -9.71 -3.50
C ASP A 7 -2.70 -10.61 -2.30
N ASP A 8 -1.89 -11.64 -2.05
CA ASP A 8 -2.04 -12.54 -0.90
C ASP A 8 -1.99 -11.81 0.46
N PHE A 9 -1.29 -10.66 0.55
CA PHE A 9 -1.26 -9.86 1.77
C PHE A 9 -2.55 -9.08 2.03
N GLN A 10 -3.38 -8.83 1.01
CA GLN A 10 -4.73 -8.27 1.20
C GLN A 10 -5.58 -9.22 2.05
N ARG A 11 -5.52 -10.53 1.75
CA ARG A 11 -6.30 -11.54 2.47
C ARG A 11 -5.89 -11.64 3.93
N PHE A 12 -4.58 -11.55 4.22
CA PHE A 12 -4.07 -11.53 5.59
C PHE A 12 -4.48 -10.27 6.37
N SER A 13 -4.45 -9.09 5.74
CA SER A 13 -4.83 -7.83 6.38
C SER A 13 -6.33 -7.79 6.74
N VAL A 14 -7.20 -8.29 5.84
CA VAL A 14 -8.65 -8.38 6.06
C VAL A 14 -8.99 -9.35 7.19
N TRP A 15 -8.28 -10.49 7.30
CA TRP A 15 -8.56 -11.50 8.31
C TRP A 15 -8.02 -11.19 9.71
N ARG A 16 -6.89 -10.48 9.83
CA ARG A 16 -6.26 -10.21 11.13
C ARG A 16 -6.58 -8.82 11.72
N GLY A 17 -7.10 -7.89 10.92
CA GLY A 17 -7.21 -6.50 11.33
C GLY A 17 -5.84 -5.88 11.64
N PHE A 18 -5.82 -4.76 12.36
CA PHE A 18 -4.59 -4.23 12.92
C PHE A 18 -4.18 -5.04 14.16
N PRO A 19 -2.90 -5.40 14.37
CA PRO A 19 -1.70 -5.16 13.53
C PRO A 19 -1.32 -6.38 12.67
N PRO A 20 -0.76 -6.22 11.44
CA PRO A 20 -0.02 -5.06 10.91
C PRO A 20 -0.75 -4.20 9.85
N LYS A 21 -0.33 -2.93 9.72
CA LYS A 21 -0.67 -2.04 8.58
C LYS A 21 -0.05 -2.56 7.29
N VAL A 22 -0.84 -2.71 6.23
CA VAL A 22 -0.43 -3.23 4.91
C VAL A 22 -0.67 -2.19 3.82
N ILE A 23 0.34 -1.93 3.01
CA ILE A 23 0.26 -1.14 1.78
C ILE A 23 0.37 -2.11 0.60
N TRP A 24 -0.60 -2.07 -0.30
CA TRP A 24 -0.61 -2.90 -1.51
C TRP A 24 -0.34 -2.07 -2.77
N ILE A 25 0.73 -2.39 -3.50
CA ILE A 25 1.11 -1.74 -4.75
C ILE A 25 0.37 -2.40 -5.92
N GLN A 26 -0.63 -1.70 -6.45
CA GLN A 26 -1.45 -2.13 -7.58
C GLN A 26 -0.89 -1.61 -8.91
N LEU A 27 0.34 -1.98 -9.22
CA LEU A 27 0.93 -1.75 -10.54
C LEU A 27 0.88 -3.04 -11.35
N GLY A 28 0.76 -2.96 -12.68
CA GLY A 28 0.95 -4.08 -13.60
C GLY A 28 2.45 -4.40 -13.78
N ASN A 29 2.86 -4.77 -15.00
CA ASN A 29 4.29 -4.81 -15.33
C ASN A 29 4.88 -3.41 -15.14
N CYS A 30 5.81 -3.29 -14.21
CA CYS A 30 6.40 -2.02 -13.82
C CYS A 30 7.86 -2.23 -13.43
N THR A 31 8.65 -1.18 -13.58
CA THR A 31 10.03 -1.17 -13.10
C THR A 31 10.07 -0.86 -11.60
N THR A 32 11.21 -1.12 -10.97
CA THR A 32 11.48 -0.66 -9.60
C THR A 32 11.36 0.87 -9.49
N ASP A 33 11.71 1.60 -10.54
CA ASP A 33 11.61 3.06 -10.57
C ASP A 33 10.16 3.54 -10.56
N ASP A 34 9.25 2.82 -11.22
CA ASP A 34 7.82 3.14 -11.22
C ASP A 34 7.22 2.94 -9.83
N VAL A 35 7.63 1.87 -9.14
CA VAL A 35 7.25 1.65 -7.73
C VAL A 35 7.79 2.77 -6.84
N ALA A 36 9.06 3.15 -7.01
CA ALA A 36 9.67 4.22 -6.24
C ALA A 36 9.02 5.59 -6.51
N ARG A 37 8.58 5.86 -7.75
CA ARG A 37 7.80 7.05 -8.08
C ARG A 37 6.44 7.03 -7.40
N LEU A 38 5.69 5.92 -7.53
CA LEU A 38 4.39 5.76 -6.87
C LEU A 38 4.46 6.00 -5.36
N LEU A 39 5.47 5.43 -4.68
CA LEU A 39 5.64 5.60 -3.24
C LEU A 39 6.00 7.03 -2.85
N ARG A 40 6.81 7.73 -3.67
CA ARG A 40 7.13 9.14 -3.45
C ARG A 40 5.92 10.04 -3.67
N ASP A 41 5.16 9.82 -4.74
CA ASP A 41 3.96 10.59 -5.05
C ASP A 41 2.87 10.37 -3.99
N ALA A 42 2.80 9.17 -3.42
CA ALA A 42 1.87 8.82 -2.35
C ALA A 42 2.38 9.14 -0.92
N GLN A 43 3.55 9.79 -0.76
CA GLN A 43 4.18 9.99 0.56
C GLN A 43 3.23 10.58 1.60
N SER A 44 2.47 11.63 1.23
CA SER A 44 1.52 12.28 2.14
C SER A 44 0.37 11.36 2.54
N LEU A 45 -0.12 10.54 1.61
CA LEU A 45 -1.17 9.56 1.86
C LEU A 45 -0.69 8.44 2.78
N ILE A 46 0.54 7.97 2.57
CA ILE A 46 1.20 6.97 3.42
C ILE A 46 1.36 7.52 4.85
N ALA A 47 1.81 8.77 4.99
CA ALA A 47 1.97 9.40 6.30
C ALA A 47 0.63 9.49 7.05
N ALA A 48 -0.44 9.92 6.36
CA ALA A 48 -1.79 9.94 6.94
C ALA A 48 -2.28 8.55 7.34
N PHE A 49 -2.03 7.53 6.51
CA PHE A 49 -2.40 6.14 6.79
C PHE A 49 -1.66 5.56 8.01
N VAL A 50 -0.37 5.88 8.16
CA VAL A 50 0.42 5.48 9.31
C VAL A 50 -0.09 6.12 10.59
N ALA A 51 -0.45 7.41 10.54
CA ALA A 51 -0.99 8.15 11.69
C ALA A 51 -2.41 7.73 12.09
N HIS A 52 -3.20 7.15 11.18
CA HIS A 52 -4.56 6.74 11.47
C HIS A 52 -4.59 5.53 12.43
N PRO A 53 -5.24 5.60 13.59
CA PRO A 53 -5.17 4.54 14.61
C PRO A 53 -5.70 3.19 14.10
N ASP A 54 -6.82 3.21 13.38
CA ASP A 54 -7.53 1.98 13.01
C ASP A 54 -7.33 1.53 11.56
N ALA A 55 -6.49 2.24 10.79
CA ALA A 55 -6.31 1.91 9.39
C ALA A 55 -5.39 0.70 9.25
N ALA A 56 -5.87 -0.37 8.63
CA ALA A 56 -5.11 -1.61 8.44
C ALA A 56 -4.60 -1.81 7.01
N PHE A 57 -5.26 -1.23 6.00
CA PHE A 57 -4.98 -1.47 4.58
C PHE A 57 -4.99 -0.20 3.73
N LEU A 58 -4.01 -0.05 2.83
CA LEU A 58 -3.93 1.05 1.86
C LEU A 58 -3.54 0.53 0.47
N PRO A 59 -4.45 0.51 -0.51
CA PRO A 59 -4.10 0.25 -1.90
C PRO A 59 -3.50 1.51 -2.55
N LEU A 60 -2.34 1.36 -3.19
CA LEU A 60 -1.69 2.40 -3.98
C LEU A 60 -1.69 2.02 -5.46
N ARG A 61 -2.18 2.94 -6.30
CA ARG A 61 -2.21 2.83 -7.76
C ARG A 61 -1.86 4.17 -8.38
N THR A 62 -1.37 4.17 -9.62
CA THR A 62 -1.24 5.42 -10.39
C THR A 62 -2.63 6.01 -10.60
N ARG A 63 -2.75 7.34 -10.45
CA ARG A 63 -3.90 8.04 -11.02
C ARG A 63 -3.72 7.96 -12.54
N ASP A 64 -4.73 7.43 -13.21
CA ASP A 64 -4.82 7.22 -14.66
C ASP A 64 -4.19 5.91 -15.19
N ALA A 65 -5.03 4.88 -15.22
CA ALA A 65 -5.14 3.84 -16.26
C ALA A 65 -6.59 3.34 -16.28
#